data_AF-G3HH45-F1
#
_entry.id   AF-G3HH45-F1
#
_cell.length_a   1.000
_cell.length_b   1.000
_cell.length_c   1.000
_cell.angle_alpha   90.00
_cell.angle_beta   90.00
_cell.angle_gamma   90.00
#
_symmetry.space_group_name_H-M   'P 1'
#
loop_
_entity.id
_entity.type
_entity.pdbx_description
1 polymer ?
#
loop_
_entity_poly.entity_id
_entity_poly.type
_entity_poly.pdbx_seq_one_letter_code
_entity_poly.pdbx_strand_id
1 'polypeptide(L)'
;MYQLVPRGGHSYLRYLTNDEELLLFSEGSNNVFLNNKYDRGKNAFLDCQQQFVDEVKKTECLSLPYRIHVNEGLMQDSSGSGECCSIRTHLNTEEDWAKALKFMLTDLKFILAWAYLRSLFSKEGTKLNPF
;
A
#
# COMPACT_ATOMS: atom_id res chain seq x y z
N MET A 1 5.53 -8.40 10.52
CA MET A 1 4.13 -7.95 10.57
C MET A 1 4.07 -6.58 11.22
N TYR A 2 3.17 -5.74 10.72
CA TYR A 2 3.05 -4.34 11.13
C TYR A 2 1.61 -4.02 11.52
N GLN A 3 1.46 -3.03 12.39
CA GLN A 3 0.18 -2.38 12.68
C GLN A 3 0.19 -0.98 12.06
N LEU A 4 -0.80 -0.66 11.22
CA LEU A 4 -1.02 0.73 10.79
C LEU A 4 -1.63 1.54 11.94
N VAL A 5 -1.07 2.72 12.21
CA VAL A 5 -1.57 3.65 13.22
C VAL A 5 -1.95 4.98 12.56
N PRO A 6 -3.26 5.21 12.30
CA PRO A 6 -3.74 6.46 11.73
C PRO A 6 -3.59 7.61 12.74
N ARG A 7 -2.91 8.69 12.33
CA ARG A 7 -2.70 9.90 13.16
C ARG A 7 -2.72 11.17 12.32
N GLY A 8 -3.72 11.29 11.45
CA GLY A 8 -3.82 12.40 10.49
C GLY A 8 -2.55 12.52 9.64
N GLY A 9 -2.00 13.73 9.54
CA GLY A 9 -0.75 14.00 8.81
C GLY A 9 0.51 13.36 9.39
N HIS A 10 0.43 12.69 10.55
CA HIS A 10 1.58 12.07 11.23
C HIS A 10 1.37 10.56 11.43
N SER A 11 0.67 9.91 10.49
CA SER A 11 0.44 8.46 10.54
C SER A 11 1.75 7.68 10.44
N TYR A 12 1.78 6.48 11.01
CA TYR A 12 2.97 5.62 11.04
C TYR A 12 2.58 4.13 11.08
N LEU A 13 3.54 3.25 10.85
CA LEU A 13 3.42 1.82 11.16
C LEU A 13 4.22 1.48 12.41
N ARG A 14 3.76 0.47 13.14
CA ARG A 14 4.48 -0.08 14.28
C ARG A 14 4.80 -1.56 14.02
N TYR A 15 6.03 -1.98 14.32
CA TYR A 15 6.36 -3.40 14.34
C TYR A 15 5.62 -4.10 15.48
N LEU A 16 4.99 -5.25 15.20
CA LEU A 16 4.33 -6.04 16.24
C LEU A 16 5.32 -6.70 17.22
N THR A 17 6.60 -6.79 16.85
CA THR A 17 7.61 -7.53 17.61
C THR A 17 8.35 -6.70 18.66
N ASN A 18 8.50 -5.40 18.44
CA ASN A 18 9.36 -4.54 19.26
C ASN A 18 8.85 -3.09 19.40
N ASP A 19 7.60 -2.82 19.00
CA ASP A 19 6.96 -1.51 19.04
C ASP A 19 7.72 -0.36 18.34
N GLU A 20 8.75 -0.65 17.52
CA GLU A 20 9.46 0.38 16.76
C GLU A 20 8.52 1.04 15.73
N GLU A 21 8.57 2.37 15.66
CA GLU A 21 7.77 3.17 14.74
C GLU A 21 8.49 3.44 13.41
N LEU A 22 7.75 3.24 12.32
CA LEU A 22 8.13 3.52 10.95
C LEU A 22 7.24 4.64 10.40
N LEU A 23 7.82 5.79 10.13
CA LEU A 23 7.07 7.00 9.81
C LEU A 23 6.51 6.95 8.38
N LEU A 24 5.27 7.43 8.19
CA LEU A 24 4.67 7.69 6.87
C LEU A 24 4.57 9.18 6.54
N PHE A 25 5.24 10.01 7.33
CA PHE A 25 5.33 11.44 7.13
C PHE A 25 6.80 11.89 7.17
N SER A 26 7.02 13.08 6.64
CA SER A 26 8.31 13.75 6.67
C SER A 26 8.10 15.22 7.04
N GLU A 27 8.96 15.76 7.90
CA GLU A 27 8.91 17.16 8.36
C GLU A 27 9.58 18.15 7.38
N GLY A 28 10.00 17.69 6.19
CA GLY A 28 10.45 18.59 5.11
C GLY A 28 11.83 19.24 5.31
N SER A 29 12.56 18.94 6.39
CA SER A 29 14.00 19.27 6.46
C SER A 29 14.80 18.27 5.61
N ASN A 30 15.97 18.68 5.11
CA ASN A 30 16.89 17.97 4.20
C ASN A 30 17.31 16.53 4.61
N ASN A 31 16.72 15.95 5.65
CA ASN A 31 16.92 14.62 6.17
C ASN A 31 16.01 13.54 5.54
N VAL A 32 15.09 13.87 4.62
CA VAL A 32 14.29 12.83 3.93
C VAL A 32 15.19 11.85 3.18
N PHE A 33 16.27 12.36 2.59
CA PHE A 33 17.28 11.57 1.89
C PHE A 33 18.23 10.81 2.83
N LEU A 34 18.23 11.09 4.14
CA LEU A 34 19.14 10.47 5.13
C LEU A 34 18.41 9.56 6.14
N ASN A 35 17.11 9.74 6.36
CA ASN A 35 16.38 8.99 7.38
C ASN A 35 15.75 7.70 6.81
N ASN A 36 16.40 6.57 7.08
CA ASN A 36 15.92 5.24 6.70
C ASN A 36 14.50 4.91 7.23
N LYS A 37 14.00 5.60 8.27
CA LYS A 37 12.69 5.28 8.87
C LYS A 37 11.54 5.58 7.94
N TYR A 38 11.64 6.63 7.14
CA TYR A 38 10.57 7.02 6.21
C TYR A 38 10.49 6.05 5.02
N ASP A 39 11.63 5.72 4.41
CA ASP A 39 11.69 4.73 3.34
C ASP A 39 11.32 3.33 3.84
N ARG A 40 11.74 2.95 5.07
CA ARG A 40 11.29 1.72 5.72
C ARG A 40 9.77 1.73 5.96
N GLY A 41 9.20 2.85 6.39
CA GLY A 41 7.75 3.01 6.57
C GLY A 41 6.98 2.82 5.27
N LYS A 42 7.42 3.44 4.17
CA LYS A 42 6.80 3.24 2.85
C LYS A 42 6.88 1.79 2.38
N ASN A 43 8.05 1.15 2.51
CA ASN A 43 8.18 -0.27 2.15
C ASN A 43 7.29 -1.17 3.02
N ALA A 44 7.21 -0.90 4.33
CA ALA A 44 6.34 -1.64 5.25
C ALA A 44 4.86 -1.44 4.89
N PHE A 45 4.47 -0.26 4.44
CA PHE A 45 3.12 -0.01 3.92
C PHE A 45 2.84 -0.82 2.64
N LEU A 46 3.78 -0.88 1.69
CA LEU A 46 3.65 -1.74 0.51
C LEU A 46 3.52 -3.22 0.89
N ASP A 47 4.28 -3.68 1.89
CA ASP A 47 4.15 -5.04 2.42
C ASP A 47 2.74 -5.29 2.99
N CYS A 48 2.20 -4.35 3.78
CA CYS A 48 0.81 -4.44 4.26
C CYS A 48 -0.21 -4.52 3.11
N GLN A 49 -0.04 -3.71 2.06
CA GLN A 49 -0.91 -3.75 0.90
C GLN A 49 -0.80 -5.10 0.16
N GLN A 50 0.40 -5.64 -0.01
CA GLN A 50 0.62 -6.94 -0.64
C GLN A 50 0.00 -8.07 0.20
N GLN A 51 0.19 -8.07 1.53
CA GLN A 51 -0.43 -9.03 2.44
C GLN A 51 -1.96 -9.04 2.35
N PHE A 52 -2.57 -7.85 2.25
CA PHE A 52 -4.02 -7.74 2.05
C PHE A 52 -4.45 -8.40 0.73
N VAL A 53 -3.75 -8.09 -0.37
CA VAL A 53 -4.07 -8.64 -1.70
C VAL A 53 -3.92 -10.15 -1.72
N ASP A 54 -2.86 -10.69 -1.11
CA ASP A 54 -2.62 -12.12 -1.04
C ASP A 54 -3.69 -12.84 -0.22
N GLU A 55 -4.17 -12.24 0.88
CA GLU A 55 -5.27 -12.79 1.67
C GLU A 55 -6.59 -12.82 0.88
N VAL A 56 -6.90 -11.74 0.17
CA VAL A 56 -8.10 -11.67 -0.69
C VAL A 56 -8.03 -12.74 -1.79
N LYS A 57 -6.88 -12.88 -2.45
CA LYS A 57 -6.67 -13.84 -3.55
C LYS A 57 -6.84 -15.31 -3.16
N LYS A 58 -6.79 -15.65 -1.87
CA LYS A 58 -7.11 -17.01 -1.39
C LYS A 58 -8.58 -17.38 -1.58
N THR A 59 -9.47 -16.39 -1.61
CA THR A 59 -10.93 -16.60 -1.61
C THR A 59 -11.63 -15.97 -2.81
N GLU A 60 -11.10 -14.87 -3.34
CA GLU A 60 -11.74 -14.09 -4.39
C GLU A 60 -10.72 -13.60 -5.43
N CYS A 61 -11.20 -13.29 -6.63
CA CYS A 61 -10.35 -12.74 -7.69
C CYS A 61 -10.22 -11.22 -7.54
N LEU A 62 -9.08 -10.75 -7.05
CA LEU A 62 -8.67 -9.35 -7.07
C LEU A 62 -7.45 -9.21 -7.98
N SER A 63 -7.63 -8.54 -9.12
CA SER A 63 -6.53 -8.19 -10.02
C SER A 63 -6.21 -6.71 -9.88
N LEU A 64 -4.94 -6.40 -9.65
CA LEU A 64 -4.44 -5.03 -9.55
C LEU A 64 -3.57 -4.72 -10.77
N PRO A 65 -3.63 -3.49 -11.29
CA PRO A 65 -2.85 -3.11 -12.47
C PRO A 65 -1.34 -3.14 -12.22
N TYR A 66 -0.92 -2.81 -10.99
CA TYR A 66 0.48 -2.72 -10.62
C TYR A 66 0.89 -3.87 -9.69
N ARG A 67 2.08 -4.42 -9.94
CA ARG A 67 2.67 -5.49 -9.13
C ARG A 67 3.63 -4.88 -8.11
N ILE A 68 3.54 -5.34 -6.85
CA ILE A 68 4.44 -4.94 -5.78
C ILE A 68 5.60 -5.92 -5.67
N HIS A 69 6.83 -5.39 -5.66
CA HIS A 69 8.06 -6.11 -5.32
C HIS A 69 8.57 -5.61 -3.98
N VAL A 70 8.09 -6.24 -2.90
CA VAL A 70 8.21 -5.73 -1.52
C VAL A 70 9.66 -5.61 -1.05
N ASN A 71 10.50 -6.61 -1.35
CA ASN A 71 11.91 -6.65 -0.88
C ASN A 71 12.72 -5.51 -1.51
N GLU A 72 12.43 -5.18 -2.76
CA GLU A 72 13.06 -4.16 -3.56
C GLU A 72 12.44 -2.77 -3.30
N GLY A 73 11.21 -2.72 -2.77
CA GLY A 73 10.46 -1.47 -2.60
C GLY A 73 10.01 -0.87 -3.93
N LEU A 74 9.69 -1.74 -4.90
CA LEU A 74 9.33 -1.35 -6.26
C LEU A 74 7.87 -1.62 -6.58
N MET A 75 7.31 -0.76 -7.41
CA MET A 75 6.02 -0.92 -8.08
C MET A 75 6.29 -1.16 -9.57
N GLN A 76 5.66 -2.17 -10.16
CA GLN A 76 5.80 -2.50 -11.58
C GLN A 76 4.48 -2.34 -12.33
N ASP A 77 4.50 -1.70 -13.49
CA ASP A 77 3.36 -1.67 -14.42
C ASP A 77 3.20 -3.01 -15.16
N SER A 78 2.60 -3.98 -14.47
CA SER A 78 2.35 -5.31 -15.02
C SER A 78 1.26 -5.36 -16.09
N SER A 79 0.43 -4.32 -16.21
CA SER A 79 -0.67 -4.26 -17.19
C SER A 79 -0.35 -3.42 -18.42
N GLY A 80 0.76 -2.68 -18.40
CA GLY A 80 1.16 -1.75 -19.45
C GLY A 80 2.63 -1.91 -19.85
N SER A 81 3.46 -0.93 -19.51
CA SER A 81 4.83 -0.79 -20.04
C SER A 81 5.85 -1.80 -19.49
N GLY A 82 5.54 -2.48 -18.38
CA GLY A 82 6.49 -3.32 -17.65
C GLY A 82 7.50 -2.55 -16.79
N GLU A 83 7.40 -1.21 -16.76
CA GLU A 83 8.31 -0.31 -16.04
C GLU A 83 8.24 -0.51 -14.53
N CYS A 84 9.40 -0.47 -13.87
CA CYS A 84 9.53 -0.52 -12.41
C CYS A 84 9.94 0.85 -11.87
N CYS A 85 9.30 1.30 -10.79
CA CYS A 85 9.63 2.55 -10.09
C CYS A 85 9.68 2.31 -8.58
N SER A 86 10.53 3.08 -7.89
CA SER A 86 10.81 2.87 -6.46
C SER A 86 9.99 3.79 -5.56
N ILE A 87 9.48 3.25 -4.46
CA ILE A 87 8.78 4.03 -3.42
C ILE A 87 9.75 4.75 -2.47
N ARG A 88 11.03 4.34 -2.48
CA ARG A 88 12.10 4.89 -1.64
C ARG A 88 12.55 6.23 -2.18
N THR A 89 12.92 7.16 -1.30
CA THR A 89 13.42 8.49 -1.66
C THR A 89 14.94 8.50 -1.84
N HIS A 90 15.67 7.62 -1.16
CA HIS A 90 17.11 7.52 -1.32
C HIS A 90 17.53 7.03 -2.72
N LEU A 91 18.47 7.73 -3.36
CA LEU A 91 18.97 7.46 -4.72
C LEU A 91 17.85 7.31 -5.77
N ASN A 92 16.82 8.15 -5.66
CA ASN A 92 15.67 8.14 -6.57
C ASN A 92 15.41 9.55 -7.12
N THR A 93 14.72 9.63 -8.26
CA THR A 93 14.23 10.89 -8.82
C THR A 93 12.88 11.24 -8.21
N GLU A 94 12.51 12.52 -8.18
CA GLU A 94 11.17 12.92 -7.73
C GLU A 94 10.09 12.37 -8.66
N GLU A 95 10.37 12.32 -9.97
CA GLU A 95 9.46 11.80 -10.98
C GLU A 95 9.17 10.30 -10.79
N ASP A 96 10.21 9.47 -10.62
CA ASP A 96 10.04 8.03 -10.41
C ASP A 96 9.39 7.73 -9.05
N TRP A 97 9.76 8.48 -8.01
CA TRP A 97 9.13 8.39 -6.71
C TRP A 97 7.64 8.74 -6.76
N ALA A 98 7.28 9.84 -7.43
CA ALA A 98 5.90 10.26 -7.63
C ALA A 98 5.12 9.25 -8.48
N LYS A 99 5.76 8.66 -9.50
CA LYS A 99 5.17 7.59 -10.32
C LYS A 99 4.86 6.35 -9.46
N ALA A 100 5.79 5.92 -8.60
CA ALA A 100 5.57 4.80 -7.69
C ALA A 100 4.40 5.05 -6.72
N LEU A 101 4.32 6.26 -6.15
CA LEU A 101 3.18 6.66 -5.31
C LEU A 101 1.86 6.64 -6.10
N LYS A 102 1.87 7.11 -7.34
CA LYS A 102 0.69 7.08 -8.22
C LYS A 102 0.22 5.65 -8.48
N PHE A 103 1.15 4.72 -8.73
CA PHE A 103 0.82 3.30 -8.89
C PHE A 103 0.18 2.73 -7.62
N MET A 104 0.81 2.95 -6.46
CA MET A 104 0.31 2.49 -5.16
C MET A 104 -1.10 3.02 -4.87
N LEU A 105 -1.33 4.33 -5.07
CA LEU A 105 -2.64 4.94 -4.88
C LEU A 105 -3.69 4.44 -5.86
N THR A 106 -3.29 4.08 -7.08
CA THR A 106 -4.20 3.51 -8.06
C THR A 106 -4.64 2.11 -7.64
N ASP A 107 -3.71 1.26 -7.22
CA ASP A 107 -4.06 -0.05 -6.66
C ASP A 107 -4.99 0.06 -5.46
N LEU A 108 -4.75 1.01 -4.54
CA LEU A 108 -5.65 1.28 -3.40
C LEU A 108 -7.06 1.67 -3.85
N LYS A 109 -7.22 2.41 -4.96
CA LYS A 109 -8.56 2.70 -5.52
C LYS A 109 -9.25 1.43 -6.01
N PHE A 110 -8.53 0.52 -6.65
CA PHE A 110 -9.09 -0.77 -7.09
C PHE A 110 -9.48 -1.64 -5.89
N ILE A 111 -8.63 -1.70 -4.86
CA ILE A 111 -8.95 -2.37 -3.59
C ILE A 111 -10.22 -1.79 -2.97
N LEU A 112 -10.34 -0.47 -2.92
CA LEU A 112 -11.53 0.19 -2.36
C LEU A 112 -12.79 -0.12 -3.19
N ALA A 113 -12.70 -0.09 -4.52
CA ALA A 113 -13.81 -0.43 -5.40
C ALA A 113 -14.27 -1.89 -5.21
N TRP A 114 -13.32 -2.82 -5.11
CA TRP A 114 -13.61 -4.23 -4.80
C TRP A 114 -14.29 -4.37 -3.43
N ALA A 115 -13.76 -3.73 -2.38
CA ALA A 115 -14.31 -3.81 -1.03
C ALA A 115 -15.72 -3.25 -0.96
N TYR A 116 -15.98 -2.15 -1.68
CA TYR A 116 -17.29 -1.56 -1.82
C TYR A 116 -18.29 -2.54 -2.47
N LEU A 117 -17.93 -3.12 -3.63
CA LEU A 117 -18.77 -4.10 -4.33
C LEU A 117 -19.08 -5.31 -3.46
N ARG A 118 -18.07 -5.87 -2.79
CA ARG A 118 -18.24 -6.99 -1.85
C ARG A 118 -19.21 -6.66 -0.72
N SER A 119 -19.14 -5.44 -0.19
CA SER A 119 -20.05 -4.98 0.88
C SER A 119 -21.50 -4.85 0.41
N LEU A 120 -21.73 -4.50 -0.87
CA LEU A 120 -23.06 -4.43 -1.46
C LEU A 120 -23.67 -5.83 -1.62
N PHE A 121 -22.92 -6.78 -2.19
CA PHE A 121 -23.39 -8.16 -2.35
C PHE A 121 -23.70 -8.82 -0.99
N SER A 122 -22.92 -8.51 0.05
CA SER A 122 -23.18 -8.99 1.41
C SER A 122 -24.51 -8.46 1.98
N LYS A 123 -24.91 -7.22 1.62
CA LYS A 123 -26.17 -6.59 2.04
C LYS A 123 -27.38 -7.06 1.23
N GLU A 124 -27.18 -7.46 -0.03
CA GLU A 124 -28.25 -8.01 -0.86
C GLU A 124 -28.57 -9.46 -0.48
N GLY A 125 -27.57 -10.27 -0.16
CA GLY A 125 -27.74 -11.63 0.35
C GLY A 125 -28.49 -11.71 1.70
N THR A 126 -28.56 -10.62 2.47
CA THR A 126 -29.35 -10.54 3.71
C THR A 126 -30.81 -10.11 3.50
N LYS A 127 -31.18 -9.61 2.31
CA LYS A 127 -32.57 -9.19 2.01
C LYS A 127 -33.45 -10.30 1.42
N LEU A 128 -32.86 -11.43 1.03
CA LEU A 128 -33.57 -12.61 0.54
C LEU A 128 -33.84 -13.58 1.69
N ASN A 129 -34.69 -13.18 2.63
CA ASN A 129 -35.42 -14.10 3.51
C ASN A 129 -36.62 -13.38 4.16
N PRO A 130 -37.75 -13.23 3.44
CA PRO A 130 -39.05 -13.13 4.07
C PRO A 130 -39.71 -14.52 3.97
N PHE A 131 -39.57 -15.32 5.02
CA PHE A 131 -40.62 -16.30 5.34
C PHE A 131 -41.83 -15.54 5.89
#